data_AF-A0A951DP11-F1
#
_entry.id   AF-A0A951DP11-F1
#
_cell.length_a   1.000
_cell.length_b   1.000
_cell.length_c   1.000
_cell.angle_alpha   90.00
_cell.angle_beta   90.00
_cell.angle_gamma   90.00
#
_symmetry.space_group_name_H-M   'P 1'
#
loop_
_entity.id
_entity.type
_entity.pdbx_description
1 polymer ?
#
loop_
_entity_poly.entity_id
_entity_poly.type
_entity_poly.pdbx_seq_one_letter_code
_entity_poly.pdbx_strand_id
1 'polypeptide(L)'
;MLGSAERSHPFQHLLYGCDPSTGIVSVDADTNGRARVWQRDADSVRLTEHRFPNWFLTTSLDLLAHLPAVRWPAEALRSAHGKLAGIDIDGLAVVVLDSSRPSDPSSYRYLVLTTCMSEVETALVETANKRDGGDAQTLDDLRGLVLTCDPVEQYLILSGCTYFKSM
;
A
#
# COMPACT_ATOMS: atom_id res chain seq x y z
N MET A 1 -44.01 8.70 -6.18
CA MET A 1 -42.93 8.21 -5.29
C MET A 1 -42.05 7.29 -6.13
N LEU A 2 -41.11 7.86 -6.90
CA LEU A 2 -40.19 7.10 -7.75
C LEU A 2 -38.86 7.05 -7.00
N GLY A 3 -38.47 5.85 -6.56
CA GLY A 3 -37.17 5.60 -5.98
C GLY A 3 -36.10 5.92 -7.02
N SER A 4 -35.28 6.92 -6.73
CA SER A 4 -34.08 7.21 -7.50
C SER A 4 -33.09 6.11 -7.20
N ALA A 5 -32.98 5.14 -8.10
CA ALA A 5 -31.83 4.24 -8.14
C ALA A 5 -30.61 5.11 -8.45
N GLU A 6 -29.75 5.31 -7.46
CA GLU A 6 -28.44 5.94 -7.66
C GLU A 6 -27.70 5.15 -8.74
N ARG A 7 -27.54 5.76 -9.92
CA ARG A 7 -26.66 5.23 -10.94
C ARG A 7 -25.24 5.38 -10.40
N SER A 8 -24.64 4.28 -9.97
CA SER A 8 -23.23 4.19 -9.63
C SER A 8 -22.43 4.59 -10.87
N HIS A 9 -21.87 5.80 -10.89
CA HIS A 9 -21.06 6.23 -12.02
C HIS A 9 -19.73 5.47 -11.99
N PRO A 10 -19.24 4.94 -13.13
CA PRO A 10 -18.04 4.09 -13.18
C PRO A 10 -16.77 4.80 -12.66
N PHE A 11 -16.79 6.13 -12.55
CA PHE A 11 -15.69 6.93 -12.03
C PHE A 11 -15.77 7.22 -10.53
N GLN A 12 -16.85 6.86 -9.83
CA GLN A 12 -16.99 7.15 -8.38
C GLN A 12 -15.86 6.49 -7.57
N HIS A 13 -15.50 5.26 -7.91
CA HIS A 13 -14.40 4.54 -7.27
C HIS A 13 -13.04 5.22 -7.50
N LEU A 14 -12.85 5.81 -8.69
CA LEU A 14 -11.62 6.51 -9.06
C LEU A 14 -11.50 7.90 -8.41
N LEU A 15 -12.64 8.58 -8.21
CA LEU A 15 -12.69 9.95 -7.67
C LEU A 15 -12.73 9.98 -6.14
N TYR A 16 -13.43 9.03 -5.52
CA TYR A 16 -13.68 9.04 -4.09
C TYR A 16 -13.02 7.87 -3.35
N GLY A 17 -12.41 6.91 -4.05
CA GLY A 17 -11.83 5.71 -3.44
C GLY A 17 -12.86 4.66 -3.04
N CYS A 18 -12.37 3.51 -2.61
CA CYS A 18 -13.13 2.26 -2.44
C CYS A 18 -13.82 2.15 -1.07
N ASP A 19 -13.28 2.82 -0.05
CA ASP A 19 -13.70 2.62 1.33
C ASP A 19 -14.87 3.55 1.71
N PRO A 20 -16.00 3.05 2.23
CA PRO A 20 -17.20 3.87 2.48
C PRO A 20 -17.05 4.86 3.64
N SER A 21 -15.92 4.87 4.36
CA SER A 21 -15.68 5.76 5.50
C SER A 21 -15.84 7.23 5.09
N THR A 22 -16.71 7.92 5.83
CA THR A 22 -16.95 9.36 5.73
C THR A 22 -16.41 10.05 6.97
N GLY A 23 -16.26 11.37 6.90
CA GLY A 23 -15.92 12.18 8.08
C GLY A 23 -14.56 11.88 8.71
N ILE A 24 -13.58 11.39 7.94
CA ILE A 24 -12.21 11.20 8.43
C ILE A 24 -11.63 12.56 8.84
N VAL A 25 -11.28 12.69 10.11
CA VAL A 25 -10.67 13.91 10.69
C VAL A 25 -9.15 13.80 10.70
N SER A 26 -8.63 12.60 11.00
CA SER A 26 -7.20 12.34 11.09
C SER A 26 -6.90 10.87 10.85
N VAL A 27 -5.72 10.59 10.34
CA VAL A 27 -5.15 9.24 10.23
C VAL A 27 -3.72 9.28 10.77
N ASP A 28 -3.40 8.29 11.59
CA ASP A 28 -2.05 7.96 12.06
C ASP A 28 -1.75 6.54 11.61
N ALA A 29 -0.55 6.27 11.11
CA ALA A 29 -0.15 4.95 10.68
C ALA A 29 1.35 4.73 10.90
N ASP A 30 1.74 3.46 11.10
CA ASP A 30 3.12 3.09 11.41
C ASP A 30 3.67 1.96 10.54
N THR A 31 4.98 1.77 10.60
CA THR A 31 5.71 0.70 9.90
C THR A 31 5.41 -0.71 10.45
N ASN A 32 4.63 -0.85 11.52
CA ASN A 32 4.12 -2.13 12.01
C ASN A 32 2.76 -2.49 11.37
N GLY A 33 2.33 -1.72 10.36
CA GLY A 33 1.10 -1.97 9.65
C GLY A 33 -0.14 -1.70 10.51
N ARG A 34 -0.05 -0.75 11.45
CA ARG A 34 -1.20 -0.28 12.23
C ARG A 34 -1.63 1.07 11.72
N ALA A 35 -2.94 1.24 11.55
CA ALA A 35 -3.53 2.55 11.27
C ALA A 35 -4.60 2.86 12.31
N ARG A 36 -4.63 4.11 12.76
CA ARG A 36 -5.65 4.68 13.63
C ARG A 36 -6.38 5.74 12.83
N VAL A 37 -7.70 5.59 12.74
CA VAL A 37 -8.55 6.49 11.98
C VAL A 37 -9.50 7.17 12.95
N TRP A 38 -9.44 8.49 13.02
CA TRP A 38 -10.40 9.31 13.76
C TRP A 38 -11.46 9.80 12.80
N GLN A 39 -12.71 9.47 13.11
CA GLN A 39 -13.86 9.84 12.29
C GLN A 39 -14.83 10.67 13.13
N ARG A 40 -15.38 11.71 12.52
CA ARG A 40 -16.50 12.46 13.10
C ARG A 40 -17.78 11.67 12.88
N ASP A 41 -18.41 11.30 13.97
CA ASP A 41 -19.81 10.88 14.02
C ASP A 41 -20.62 12.09 14.53
N ALA A 42 -21.91 12.20 14.23
CA ALA A 42 -22.75 13.41 14.38
C ALA A 42 -22.29 14.41 15.46
N ASP A 43 -22.14 13.97 16.71
CA ASP A 43 -21.73 14.81 17.85
C ASP A 43 -20.41 14.38 18.53
N SER A 44 -19.65 13.45 17.96
CA SER A 44 -18.45 12.88 18.60
C SER A 44 -17.33 12.50 17.63
N VAL A 45 -16.15 12.21 18.16
CA VAL A 45 -15.04 11.62 17.39
C VAL A 45 -14.85 10.18 17.83
N ARG A 46 -14.94 9.25 16.87
CA ARG A 46 -14.69 7.82 17.05
C ARG A 46 -13.29 7.48 16.56
N LEU A 47 -12.56 6.70 17.33
CA LEU A 47 -11.27 6.12 16.94
C LEU A 47 -11.48 4.65 16.55
N THR A 48 -11.03 4.27 15.35
CA THR A 48 -11.01 2.89 14.88
C THR A 48 -9.57 2.48 14.56
N GLU A 49 -9.17 1.27 14.99
CA GLU A 49 -7.88 0.70 14.66
C GLU A 49 -7.99 -0.31 13.52
N HIS A 50 -7.05 -0.23 12.59
CA HIS A 50 -6.96 -1.09 11.41
C HIS A 50 -5.57 -1.72 11.33
N ARG A 51 -5.51 -2.86 10.64
CA ARG A 51 -4.26 -3.49 10.21
C ARG A 51 -4.16 -3.45 8.70
N PHE A 52 -2.97 -3.19 8.20
CA PHE A 52 -2.67 -3.21 6.78
C PHE A 52 -1.24 -3.73 6.56
N PRO A 53 -0.94 -4.41 5.44
CA PRO A 53 0.44 -4.66 5.09
C PRO A 53 1.07 -3.35 4.61
N ASN A 54 2.28 -3.05 5.10
CA ASN A 54 3.09 -2.02 4.47
C ASN A 54 3.48 -2.48 3.06
N TRP A 55 3.82 -1.53 2.22
CA TRP A 55 4.17 -1.82 0.85
C TRP A 55 5.19 -0.85 0.27
N PHE A 56 5.94 -1.36 -0.70
CA PHE A 56 6.85 -0.56 -1.52
C PHE A 56 6.82 -1.09 -2.95
N LEU A 57 7.24 -0.25 -3.88
CA LEU A 57 7.43 -0.61 -5.27
C LEU A 57 8.92 -0.83 -5.53
N THR A 58 9.25 -1.81 -6.36
CA THR A 58 10.63 -2.04 -6.83
C THR A 58 10.69 -2.29 -8.33
N THR A 59 11.81 -1.91 -8.93
CA THR A 59 12.12 -2.14 -10.35
C THR A 59 12.58 -3.57 -10.63
N SER A 60 13.19 -4.23 -9.64
CA SER A 60 13.70 -5.60 -9.70
C SER A 60 13.48 -6.36 -8.40
N LEU A 61 13.42 -7.69 -8.47
CA LEU A 61 13.36 -8.58 -7.31
C LEU A 61 14.75 -9.06 -6.85
N ASP A 62 15.83 -8.66 -7.51
CA ASP A 62 17.18 -9.14 -7.18
C ASP A 62 17.58 -8.84 -5.73
N LEU A 63 17.20 -7.65 -5.22
CA LEU A 63 17.48 -7.26 -3.84
C LEU A 63 16.69 -8.09 -2.81
N LEU A 64 15.63 -8.78 -3.26
CA LEU A 64 14.76 -9.61 -2.42
C LEU A 64 15.02 -11.11 -2.64
N ALA A 65 15.96 -11.50 -3.50
CA ALA A 65 16.14 -12.88 -3.93
C ALA A 65 16.46 -13.87 -2.79
N HIS A 66 16.95 -13.38 -1.66
CA HIS A 66 17.29 -14.16 -0.47
C HIS A 66 16.17 -14.18 0.58
N LEU A 67 15.07 -13.45 0.37
CA LEU A 67 13.94 -13.39 1.28
C LEU A 67 12.81 -14.29 0.79
N PRO A 68 12.07 -14.96 1.70
CA PRO A 68 10.90 -15.73 1.32
C PRO A 68 9.82 -14.80 0.75
N ALA A 69 9.46 -15.04 -0.51
CA ALA A 69 8.47 -14.25 -1.22
C ALA A 69 7.48 -15.15 -1.95
N VAL A 70 6.19 -14.93 -1.69
CA VAL A 70 5.09 -15.59 -2.39
C VAL A 70 4.58 -14.68 -3.49
N ARG A 71 4.42 -15.21 -4.70
CA ARG A 71 3.76 -14.47 -5.77
C ARG A 71 2.27 -14.40 -5.53
N TRP A 72 1.72 -13.20 -5.62
CA TRP A 72 0.32 -12.95 -5.40
C TRP A 72 -0.32 -12.34 -6.66
N PRO A 73 -1.49 -12.84 -7.13
CA PRO A 73 -2.03 -12.41 -8.41
C PRO A 73 -2.59 -10.99 -8.30
N ALA A 74 -2.28 -10.15 -9.28
CA ALA A 74 -2.74 -8.76 -9.34
C ALA A 74 -4.27 -8.65 -9.26
N GLU A 75 -5.00 -9.64 -9.79
CA GLU A 75 -6.46 -9.66 -9.71
C GLU A 75 -6.98 -9.86 -8.29
N ALA A 76 -6.31 -10.64 -7.45
CA ALA A 76 -6.69 -10.77 -6.05
C ALA A 76 -6.50 -9.46 -5.30
N LEU A 77 -5.40 -8.74 -5.57
CA LEU A 77 -5.17 -7.41 -5.01
C LEU A 77 -6.26 -6.41 -5.43
N ARG A 78 -6.61 -6.38 -6.73
CA ARG A 78 -7.68 -5.50 -7.25
C ARG A 78 -9.04 -5.82 -6.63
N SER A 79 -9.38 -7.11 -6.59
CA SER A 79 -10.64 -7.61 -6.03
C SER A 79 -10.76 -7.38 -4.52
N ALA A 80 -9.65 -7.23 -3.80
CA ALA A 80 -9.68 -6.97 -2.37
C ALA A 80 -10.21 -5.57 -2.02
N HIS A 81 -10.16 -4.59 -2.94
CA HIS A 81 -10.62 -3.21 -2.71
C HIS A 81 -10.12 -2.64 -1.36
N GLY A 82 -8.83 -2.85 -1.07
CA GLY A 82 -8.18 -2.37 0.15
C GLY A 82 -8.45 -3.17 1.42
N LYS A 83 -9.31 -4.19 1.36
CA LYS A 83 -9.54 -5.15 2.45
C LYS A 83 -8.47 -6.24 2.45
N LEU A 84 -7.26 -5.83 2.79
CA LEU A 84 -6.09 -6.72 2.84
C LEU A 84 -5.74 -7.16 4.27
N ALA A 85 -6.54 -6.75 5.26
CA ALA A 85 -6.41 -7.22 6.63
C ALA A 85 -6.71 -8.73 6.68
N GLY A 86 -5.72 -9.54 7.07
CA GLY A 86 -5.87 -10.99 7.25
C GLY A 86 -5.44 -11.85 6.06
N ILE A 87 -4.77 -11.29 5.04
CA ILE A 87 -3.96 -12.16 4.17
C ILE A 87 -2.78 -12.66 5.00
N ASP A 88 -2.65 -13.99 5.03
CA ASP A 88 -1.54 -14.67 5.64
C ASP A 88 -0.30 -14.49 4.74
N ILE A 89 0.34 -13.33 4.90
CA ILE A 89 1.63 -13.04 4.28
C ILE A 89 2.70 -13.51 5.26
N ASP A 90 3.12 -14.76 5.11
CA ASP A 90 4.33 -15.27 5.77
C ASP A 90 5.55 -14.72 5.01
N GLY A 91 6.05 -13.56 5.44
CA GLY A 91 7.16 -12.85 4.82
C GLY A 91 6.74 -11.77 3.83
N LEU A 92 6.99 -12.00 2.53
CA LEU A 92 6.72 -11.05 1.45
C LEU A 92 5.65 -11.58 0.50
N ALA A 93 4.70 -10.73 0.10
CA ALA A 93 3.84 -11.00 -1.05
C ALA A 93 4.21 -10.08 -2.20
N VAL A 94 4.49 -10.65 -3.37
CA VAL A 94 4.93 -9.91 -4.56
C VAL A 94 3.84 -9.94 -5.62
N VAL A 95 3.38 -8.76 -6.02
CA VAL A 95 2.42 -8.56 -7.10
C VAL A 95 3.16 -7.94 -8.28
N VAL A 96 3.10 -8.61 -9.44
CA VAL A 96 3.62 -8.04 -10.70
C VAL A 96 2.56 -7.10 -11.26
N LEU A 97 2.94 -5.85 -11.50
CA LEU A 97 2.06 -4.83 -12.05
C LEU A 97 2.09 -4.87 -13.58
N ASP A 98 0.91 -4.92 -14.19
CA ASP A 98 0.76 -4.87 -15.63
C ASP A 98 1.23 -3.50 -16.17
N SER A 99 2.18 -3.49 -17.09
CA SER A 99 2.56 -2.29 -17.84
C SER A 99 2.16 -2.41 -19.31
N SER A 100 1.37 -1.47 -19.82
CA SER A 100 1.04 -1.37 -21.26
C SER A 100 2.22 -0.92 -22.13
N ARG A 101 3.35 -0.54 -21.51
CA ARG A 101 4.60 -0.15 -22.18
C ARG A 101 5.62 -1.30 -22.21
N PRO A 102 6.57 -1.28 -23.16
CA PRO A 102 7.70 -2.21 -23.21
C PRO A 102 8.45 -2.29 -21.87
N SER A 103 9.17 -3.40 -21.66
CA SER A 103 9.92 -3.65 -20.43
C SER A 103 11.11 -2.70 -20.25
N ASP A 104 10.87 -1.46 -19.83
CA ASP A 104 11.90 -0.58 -19.29
C ASP A 104 12.36 -1.14 -17.93
N PRO A 105 13.66 -1.50 -17.78
CA PRO A 105 14.23 -2.02 -16.54
C PRO A 105 14.14 -1.07 -15.35
N SER A 106 13.96 0.23 -15.60
CA SER A 106 13.83 1.25 -14.55
C SER A 106 12.38 1.47 -14.10
N SER A 107 11.41 0.79 -14.71
CA SER A 107 10.01 0.89 -14.28
C SER A 107 9.75 0.11 -13.00
N TYR A 108 9.05 0.72 -12.06
CA TYR A 108 8.50 0.08 -10.88
C TYR A 108 7.42 -0.94 -11.27
N ARG A 109 7.79 -2.23 -11.31
CA ARG A 109 6.95 -3.32 -11.84
C ARG A 109 6.47 -4.29 -10.78
N TYR A 110 7.04 -4.22 -9.58
CA TYR A 110 6.71 -5.13 -8.50
C TYR A 110 6.20 -4.31 -7.33
N LEU A 111 4.97 -4.56 -6.93
CA LEU A 111 4.45 -4.16 -5.63
C LEU A 111 4.77 -5.28 -4.64
N VAL A 112 5.45 -4.93 -3.55
CA VAL A 112 5.80 -5.85 -2.49
C VAL A 112 5.04 -5.45 -1.24
N LEU A 113 4.31 -6.40 -0.68
CA LEU A 113 3.56 -6.26 0.57
C LEU A 113 4.29 -7.01 1.68
N THR A 114 4.31 -6.43 2.88
CA THR A 114 4.94 -7.04 4.05
C THR A 114 4.25 -6.61 5.35
N THR A 115 4.30 -7.49 6.35
CA THR A 115 3.90 -7.20 7.73
C THR A 115 5.07 -6.78 8.62
N CYS A 116 6.31 -6.87 8.11
CA CYS A 116 7.56 -6.63 8.86
C CYS A 116 8.48 -5.66 8.12
N MET A 117 8.02 -4.42 7.86
CA MET A 117 8.75 -3.46 7.01
C MET A 117 10.18 -3.18 7.49
N SER A 118 10.41 -3.04 8.80
CA SER A 118 11.74 -2.72 9.34
C SER A 118 12.80 -3.79 9.04
N GLU A 119 12.41 -5.07 9.08
CA GLU A 119 13.31 -6.19 8.76
C GLU A 119 13.64 -6.21 7.26
N VAL A 120 12.62 -5.94 6.44
CA VAL A 120 12.76 -5.90 4.97
C VAL A 120 13.62 -4.73 4.53
N GLU A 121 13.47 -3.55 5.14
CA GLU A 121 14.31 -2.39 4.89
C GLU A 121 15.77 -2.71 5.20
N THR A 122 16.06 -3.28 6.37
CA THR A 122 17.42 -3.68 6.77
C THR A 122 18.03 -4.61 5.71
N ALA A 123 17.29 -5.65 5.31
CA ALA A 123 17.77 -6.61 4.32
C ALA A 123 18.01 -5.99 2.93
N LEU A 124 17.13 -5.11 2.48
CA LEU A 124 17.23 -4.39 1.20
C LEU A 124 18.44 -3.46 1.17
N VAL A 125 18.59 -2.63 2.21
CA VAL A 125 19.69 -1.67 2.35
C VAL A 125 21.03 -2.39 2.41
N GLU A 126 21.13 -3.43 3.25
CA GLU A 126 22.35 -4.23 3.33
C GLU A 126 22.71 -4.88 1.99
N THR A 127 21.72 -5.43 1.29
CA THR A 127 21.95 -6.10 0.01
C THR A 127 22.38 -5.12 -1.08
N ALA A 128 21.74 -3.94 -1.14
CA ALA A 128 22.11 -2.88 -2.06
C ALA A 128 23.54 -2.37 -1.79
N ASN A 129 23.87 -2.08 -0.53
CA ASN A 129 25.21 -1.63 -0.15
C ASN A 129 26.29 -2.68 -0.46
N LYS A 130 26.02 -3.96 -0.19
CA LYS A 130 26.94 -5.06 -0.53
C LYS A 130 27.15 -5.20 -2.04
N ARG A 131 26.11 -4.96 -2.85
CA ARG A 131 26.14 -5.10 -4.31
C ARG A 131 26.87 -3.95 -4.99
N ASP A 132 26.55 -2.72 -4.62
CA ASP A 132 26.96 -1.52 -5.35
C ASP A 132 28.05 -0.73 -4.61
N GLY A 133 28.45 -1.15 -3.41
CA GLY A 133 29.47 -0.48 -2.59
C GLY A 133 29.00 0.84 -1.96
N GLY A 134 27.67 1.00 -1.81
CA GLY A 134 27.04 2.21 -1.29
C GLY A 134 26.97 2.27 0.24
N ASP A 135 26.38 3.36 0.73
CA ASP A 135 26.20 3.70 2.14
C ASP A 135 24.74 4.07 2.48
N ALA A 136 23.77 3.55 1.72
CA ALA A 136 22.35 3.75 1.97
C ALA A 136 22.00 3.36 3.42
N GLN A 137 21.11 4.11 4.06
CA GLN A 137 20.66 3.88 5.43
C GLN A 137 19.17 3.53 5.51
N THR A 138 18.40 3.96 4.52
CA THR A 138 16.93 3.81 4.46
C THR A 138 16.48 3.41 3.05
N LEU A 139 15.22 2.98 2.90
CA LEU A 139 14.65 2.73 1.57
C LEU A 139 14.61 4.00 0.70
N ASP A 140 14.55 5.18 1.31
CA ASP A 140 14.54 6.47 0.64
C ASP A 140 15.87 6.77 -0.06
N ASP A 141 16.98 6.21 0.41
CA ASP A 141 18.30 6.31 -0.23
C ASP A 141 18.39 5.42 -1.49
N LEU A 142 17.49 4.44 -1.62
CA LEU A 142 17.42 3.51 -2.76
C LEU A 142 16.48 4.00 -3.88
N ARG A 143 16.19 5.32 -3.92
CA ARG A 143 15.38 5.94 -4.98
C ARG A 143 15.90 5.55 -6.38
N GLY A 144 14.99 5.19 -7.27
CA GLY A 144 15.29 4.63 -8.59
C GLY A 144 15.35 3.09 -8.62
N LEU A 145 15.56 2.43 -7.48
CA LEU A 145 15.41 0.98 -7.32
C LEU A 145 14.14 0.63 -6.55
N VAL A 146 13.93 1.35 -5.44
CA VAL A 146 12.77 1.24 -4.57
C VAL A 146 12.02 2.58 -4.55
N LEU A 147 10.70 2.51 -4.45
CA LEU A 147 9.82 3.64 -4.19
C LEU A 147 8.92 3.26 -3.02
N THR A 148 8.97 4.06 -1.96
CA THR A 148 8.13 3.92 -0.79
C THR A 148 7.36 5.22 -0.54
N CYS A 149 6.25 5.09 0.16
CA CYS A 149 5.45 6.20 0.70
C CYS A 149 5.54 6.17 2.23
N ASP A 150 5.18 7.26 2.89
CA ASP A 150 5.03 7.20 4.35
C ASP A 150 3.86 6.25 4.74
N PRO A 151 3.84 5.70 5.95
CA PRO A 151 2.80 4.73 6.35
C PRO A 151 1.36 5.23 6.21
N VAL A 152 1.09 6.53 6.38
CA VAL A 152 -0.26 7.09 6.22
C VAL A 152 -0.66 7.07 4.75
N GLU A 153 0.21 7.55 3.86
CA GLU A 153 0.01 7.45 2.41
C GLU A 153 -0.18 5.99 1.97
N GLN A 154 0.65 5.08 2.48
CA GLN A 154 0.53 3.66 2.19
C GLN A 154 -0.86 3.12 2.58
N TYR A 155 -1.32 3.40 3.80
CA TYR A 155 -2.63 2.98 4.27
C TYR A 155 -3.76 3.56 3.41
N LEU A 156 -3.71 4.86 3.09
CA LEU A 156 -4.75 5.55 2.32
C LEU A 156 -4.85 5.04 0.89
N ILE A 157 -3.70 4.89 0.20
CA ILE A 157 -3.65 4.36 -1.17
C ILE A 157 -4.19 2.92 -1.20
N LEU A 158 -3.77 2.11 -0.24
CA LEU A 158 -4.12 0.69 -0.22
C LEU A 158 -5.60 0.48 0.13
N SER A 159 -6.10 1.14 1.17
CA SER A 159 -7.50 1.05 1.63
C SER A 159 -8.48 1.74 0.67
N GLY A 160 -8.02 2.77 -0.05
CA GLY A 160 -8.91 3.67 -0.77
C GLY A 160 -9.76 4.54 0.16
N CYS A 161 -9.36 4.70 1.44
CA CYS A 161 -9.90 5.71 2.35
C CYS A 161 -9.56 7.10 1.84
N THR A 162 -10.53 8.01 1.80
CA THR A 162 -10.31 9.40 1.37
C THR A 162 -10.93 10.37 2.36
N TYR A 163 -10.22 11.49 2.60
CA TYR A 163 -10.66 12.55 3.51
C TYR A 163 -11.94 13.28 3.05
N PHE A 164 -12.25 13.25 1.75
CA PHE A 164 -13.25 14.13 1.14
C PHE A 164 -14.64 13.51 0.97
N LYS A 165 -14.89 12.29 1.44
CA LYS A 165 -16.25 11.75 1.38
C LYS A 165 -17.15 12.56 2.33
N SER A 166 -18.17 13.19 1.75
CA SER A 166 -19.22 14.03 2.37
C SER A 166 -18.91 15.51 2.65
N MET A 167 -18.01 16.16 1.89
CA MET A 167 -18.09 17.63 1.73
C MET A 167 -19.20 18.03 0.77
#